data_AF-A0AAV6KDF9-F1
#
_entry.id   AF-A0AAV6KDF9-F1
#
_cell.length_a   1.000
_cell.length_b   1.000
_cell.length_c   1.000
_cell.angle_alpha   90.00
_cell.angle_beta   90.00
_cell.angle_gamma   90.00
#
_symmetry.space_group_name_H-M   'P 1'
#
loop_
_entity.id
_entity.type
_entity.pdbx_description
1 polymer ?
#
loop_
_entity_poly.entity_id
_entity_poly.type
_entity_poly.pdbx_seq_one_letter_code
_entity_poly.pdbx_strand_id
1 'polypeptide(L)'
;MAYAAARFVESSLRALDGDSYVYECCFVESEITDLPFFASRVKLGKKGVEAVISSDLQGLSEYEQKALEALKPELKASIDK
;
A
#
# COMPACT_ATOMS: atom_id res chain seq x y z
N MET A 1 2.81 -5.24 17.37
CA MET A 1 3.53 -5.56 16.12
C MET A 1 3.34 -7.00 15.67
N ALA A 2 3.65 -8.02 16.50
CA ALA A 2 3.61 -9.43 16.10
C ALA A 2 2.28 -9.89 15.46
N TYR A 3 1.14 -9.51 16.04
CA TYR A 3 -0.17 -9.87 15.49
C TYR A 3 -0.44 -9.24 14.10
N ALA A 4 -0.09 -7.96 13.91
CA ALA A 4 -0.26 -7.30 12.61
C ALA A 4 0.60 -7.96 11.52
N ALA A 5 1.84 -8.35 11.87
CA ALA A 5 2.70 -9.11 10.97
C ALA A 5 2.11 -10.50 10.66
N ALA A 6 1.62 -11.22 11.67
CA ALA A 6 0.98 -12.52 11.48
C ALA A 6 -0.23 -12.44 10.54
N ARG A 7 -1.10 -11.43 10.71
CA ARG A 7 -2.23 -11.17 9.81
C ARG A 7 -1.77 -10.92 8.38
N PHE A 8 -0.79 -10.04 8.16
CA PHE A 8 -0.32 -9.74 6.81
C PHE A 8 0.31 -10.95 6.11
N VAL A 9 1.05 -11.77 6.87
CA VAL A 9 1.63 -13.02 6.37
C VAL A 9 0.53 -14.04 6.05
N GLU A 10 -0.50 -14.16 6.88
CA GLU A 10 -1.66 -15.02 6.60
C GLU A 10 -2.35 -14.62 5.29
N SER A 11 -2.62 -13.33 5.09
CA SER A 11 -3.14 -12.79 3.83
C SER A 11 -2.22 -13.14 2.65
N SER A 12 -0.91 -12.97 2.81
CA SER A 12 0.09 -13.31 1.78
C SER A 12 0.07 -14.81 1.44
N LEU A 13 -0.05 -15.70 2.44
CA LEU A 13 -0.13 -17.15 2.24
C LEU A 13 -1.41 -17.54 1.50
N ARG A 14 -2.56 -16.95 1.87
CA ARG A 14 -3.84 -17.16 1.16
C ARG A 14 -3.76 -16.74 -0.31
N ALA A 15 -3.13 -15.61 -0.59
CA ALA A 15 -2.93 -15.13 -1.96
C ALA A 15 -2.05 -16.09 -2.78
N LEU A 16 -1.01 -16.65 -2.17
CA LEU A 16 -0.15 -17.66 -2.78
C LEU A 16 -0.89 -18.98 -3.05
N ASP A 17 -1.80 -19.38 -2.17
CA ASP A 17 -2.66 -20.55 -2.33
C ASP A 17 -3.70 -20.38 -3.47
N GLY A 18 -3.97 -19.13 -3.87
CA GLY A 18 -4.81 -18.80 -5.02
C GLY A 18 -6.14 -18.15 -4.67
N ASP A 19 -6.31 -17.66 -3.44
CA ASP A 19 -7.42 -16.79 -3.11
C ASP A 19 -7.36 -15.52 -3.96
N SER A 20 -8.43 -15.26 -4.71
CA SER A 20 -8.51 -14.18 -5.69
C SER A 20 -8.88 -12.82 -5.08
N TYR A 21 -9.30 -12.80 -3.81
CA TYR A 21 -9.84 -11.61 -3.13
C TYR A 21 -9.03 -11.20 -1.90
N VAL A 22 -7.69 -11.27 -2.01
CA VAL A 22 -6.80 -10.81 -0.95
C VAL A 22 -6.34 -9.38 -1.22
N TYR A 23 -6.72 -8.47 -0.32
CA TYR A 23 -6.32 -7.07 -0.36
C TYR A 23 -5.74 -6.65 0.97
N GLU A 24 -4.58 -5.98 0.93
CA GLU A 24 -3.93 -5.44 2.12
C GLU A 24 -3.33 -4.07 1.79
N CYS A 25 -3.21 -3.20 2.79
CA CYS A 25 -2.43 -1.97 2.66
C CYS A 25 -0.97 -2.27 2.99
N CYS A 26 -0.06 -2.04 2.05
CA CYS A 26 1.36 -2.25 2.25
C CYS A 26 2.21 -1.19 1.54
N PHE A 27 3.41 -0.95 2.08
CA PHE A 27 4.40 -0.06 1.50
C PHE A 27 5.19 -0.80 0.41
N VAL A 28 4.95 -0.41 -0.85
CA VAL A 28 5.53 -1.06 -2.03
C VAL A 28 5.97 0.00 -3.05
N GLU A 29 6.77 -0.44 -4.02
CA GLU A 29 7.08 0.37 -5.19
C GLU A 29 5.78 0.63 -5.98
N SER A 30 5.50 1.89 -6.29
CA SER A 30 4.24 2.25 -6.95
C SER A 30 4.33 3.63 -7.62
N GLU A 31 3.50 3.84 -8.64
CA GLU A 31 3.40 5.10 -9.39
C GLU A 31 2.16 5.94 -9.00
N ILE A 32 1.53 5.62 -7.86
CA ILE A 32 0.30 6.31 -7.41
C ILE A 32 0.55 7.72 -6.86
N THR A 33 1.81 8.03 -6.57
CA THR A 33 2.27 9.36 -6.17
C THR A 33 3.54 9.71 -6.96
N ASP A 34 4.05 10.92 -6.79
CA ASP A 34 5.34 11.35 -7.34
C ASP A 34 6.57 10.71 -6.65
N LEU A 35 6.34 9.87 -5.63
CA LEU A 35 7.37 9.14 -4.89
C LEU A 35 7.46 7.69 -5.37
N PRO A 36 8.67 7.08 -5.39
CA PRO A 36 8.87 5.73 -5.90
C PRO A 36 8.24 4.63 -5.03
N PHE A 37 8.02 4.91 -3.74
CA PHE A 37 7.39 3.98 -2.79
C PHE A 37 6.26 4.68 -2.04
N PHE A 38 5.13 3.99 -1.88
CA PHE A 38 4.00 4.51 -1.12
C PHE A 38 3.15 3.38 -0.51
N ALA A 39 2.55 3.62 0.65
CA ALA A 39 1.67 2.67 1.30
C ALA A 39 0.24 2.83 0.78
N SER A 40 -0.26 1.83 0.08
CA SER A 40 -1.62 1.82 -0.48
C SER A 40 -2.21 0.43 -0.47
N ARG A 41 -3.51 0.34 -0.75
CA ARG A 41 -4.17 -0.95 -0.91
C ARG A 41 -3.67 -1.62 -2.18
N VAL A 42 -3.25 -2.87 -2.05
CA VAL A 42 -2.84 -3.71 -3.17
C VAL A 42 -3.68 -4.97 -3.21
N LYS A 43 -3.82 -5.53 -4.40
CA LYS A 43 -4.29 -6.90 -4.58
C LYS A 43 -3.10 -7.83 -4.54
N LEU A 44 -3.15 -8.82 -3.65
CA LEU A 44 -2.16 -9.90 -3.59
C LEU A 44 -2.65 -11.10 -4.39
N GLY A 45 -1.72 -11.80 -5.03
CA GLY A 45 -1.98 -13.07 -5.68
C GLY A 45 -0.75 -13.96 -5.72
N LYS A 46 -0.74 -14.95 -6.62
CA LYS A 46 0.27 -16.03 -6.64
C LYS A 46 1.69 -15.55 -6.91
N LYS A 47 1.85 -14.34 -7.46
CA LYS A 47 3.13 -13.74 -7.81
C LYS A 47 3.45 -12.49 -6.98
N GLY A 48 2.81 -12.34 -5.82
CA GLY A 48 2.95 -11.15 -4.98
C GLY A 48 1.90 -10.09 -5.32
N VAL A 49 2.34 -8.83 -5.46
CA VAL A 49 1.44 -7.71 -5.80
C VAL A 49 0.99 -7.83 -7.26
N GLU A 50 -0.31 -8.02 -7.48
CA GLU A 50 -0.91 -8.11 -8.82
C GLU A 50 -1.46 -6.78 -9.32
N ALA A 51 -1.92 -5.93 -8.40
CA ALA A 51 -2.46 -4.62 -8.74
C ALA A 51 -2.32 -3.65 -7.56
N VAL A 52 -2.07 -2.39 -7.87
CA VAL A 52 -2.11 -1.27 -6.91
C VAL A 52 -3.43 -0.53 -7.09
N ILE A 53 -4.18 -0.31 -6.01
CA ILE A 53 -5.52 0.28 -6.06
C ILE A 53 -5.41 1.80 -5.93
N SER A 54 -5.25 2.49 -7.05
CA SER A 54 -5.10 3.96 -7.10
C SER A 54 -6.40 4.71 -6.83
N SER A 55 -7.56 4.06 -6.97
CA SER A 55 -8.87 4.67 -6.72
C SER A 55 -9.06 5.12 -5.27
N ASP A 56 -8.33 4.54 -4.32
CA ASP A 56 -8.41 4.92 -2.90
C ASP A 56 -7.87 6.33 -2.62
N LEU A 57 -7.09 6.93 -3.54
CA LEU A 57 -6.64 8.32 -3.44
C LEU A 57 -7.56 9.30 -4.18
N GLN A 58 -8.66 8.81 -4.79
CA GLN A 58 -9.65 9.66 -5.44
C GLN A 58 -10.76 10.03 -4.44
N GLY A 59 -11.21 11.29 -4.47
CA GLY A 59 -12.30 11.73 -3.61
C GLY A 59 -11.92 11.94 -2.13
N LEU A 60 -10.62 12.08 -1.85
CA LEU A 60 -10.14 12.46 -0.51
C LEU A 60 -10.78 13.77 -0.05
N SER A 61 -11.15 13.83 1.24
CA SER A 61 -11.59 15.06 1.88
C SER A 61 -10.48 16.13 1.84
N GLU A 62 -10.84 17.40 1.99
CA GLU A 62 -9.85 18.49 2.07
C GLU A 62 -8.81 18.27 3.16
N TYR A 63 -9.21 17.63 4.27
CA TYR A 63 -8.31 17.30 5.37
C TYR A 63 -7.28 16.24 4.95
N GLU A 64 -7.74 15.15 4.32
CA GLU A 64 -6.88 14.07 3.84
C GLU A 64 -5.93 14.53 2.73
N GLN A 65 -6.39 15.38 1.80
CA GLN A 65 -5.53 15.96 0.76
C GLN A 65 -4.40 16.80 1.37
N LYS A 66 -4.71 17.64 2.34
CA LYS A 66 -3.70 18.44 3.04
C LYS A 66 -2.70 17.56 3.80
N ALA A 67 -3.16 16.50 4.45
CA ALA A 67 -2.29 15.54 5.12
C ALA A 67 -1.38 14.78 4.13
N LEU A 68 -1.92 14.39 2.97
CA LEU A 68 -1.16 13.72 1.91
C LEU A 68 -0.06 14.61 1.33
N GLU A 69 -0.34 15.88 1.07
CA GLU A 69 0.70 16.79 0.58
C GLU A 69 1.76 17.09 1.66
N ALA A 70 1.35 17.16 2.94
CA ALA A 70 2.27 17.38 4.04
C ALA A 70 3.21 16.19 4.31
N LEU A 71 2.76 14.95 4.08
CA LEU A 71 3.56 13.74 4.35
C LEU A 71 4.60 13.43 3.27
N LYS A 72 4.35 13.81 2.00
CA LYS A 72 5.25 13.56 0.87
C LYS A 72 6.71 13.98 1.11
N PRO A 73 7.03 15.19 1.61
CA PRO A 73 8.42 15.58 1.84
C PRO A 73 9.12 14.73 2.92
N GLU A 74 8.41 14.36 3.99
CA GLU A 74 8.96 13.50 5.05
C GLU A 74 9.19 12.08 4.55
N LEU A 75 8.24 11.54 3.78
CA LEU A 75 8.36 10.23 3.17
C LEU A 75 9.52 10.20 2.16
N LYS A 76 9.68 11.23 1.33
CA LYS A 76 10.81 11.37 0.41
C LYS A 76 12.15 11.34 1.15
N ALA A 77 12.28 12.14 2.22
CA ALA A 77 13.49 12.15 3.04
C ALA A 77 13.77 10.79 3.69
N SER A 78 12.73 10.00 3.99
CA SER A 78 12.88 8.64 4.54
C SER A 78 13.27 7.61 3.48
N ILE A 79 12.85 7.79 2.23
CA ILE A 79 13.24 6.94 1.10
C ILE A 79 14.70 7.17 0.71
N ASP A 80 15.16 8.42 0.77
CA ASP A 80 16.52 8.81 0.38
C ASP A 80 17.58 8.51 1.47
N LYS A 81 17.16 8.05 2.66
CA LYS A 81 18.01 7.82 3.83
C LYS A 81 18.57 6.39 3.88
#